data_AF-A0A367KJG0-F1
#
_entry.id   AF-A0A367KJG0-F1
#
_cell.length_a   1.000
_cell.length_b   1.000
_cell.length_c   1.000
_cell.angle_alpha   90.00
_cell.angle_beta   90.00
_cell.angle_gamma   90.00
#
_symmetry.space_group_name_H-M   'P 1'
#
loop_
_entity.id
_entity.type
_entity.pdbx_description
1 polymer ?
#
loop_
_entity_poly.entity_id
_entity_poly.type
_entity_poly.pdbx_seq_one_letter_code
_entity_poly.pdbx_strand_id
1 'polypeptide(L)'
;MSCLLLSLPNELLLYILTHFLDLMDLWVLQQTSSDLRFFATTVIQTLWKIETKPDTCMKIQCRGALIALETLSSQLSTHSLQQLLNKDRKKDIEEGLVDEKLFLREQALHQNIIHGISSYKHQFVLIEDIDIRNRIRIAVDVIFHHTVFVSAISRHYHHQKNHQAFSAFIARLLSVLDSSYPTYCREITFTLADNIKAFLEYTGYKILALSSSSAQPSNKTALHLTYYSISACFDLIGAAAVGKLLTESHVECAIQRISELLIKESIFKRNLLKGLLENWLTMKADHTSELSAFIKLEIEKCDRLLEE
;
A
#
# COMPACT_ATOMS: atom_id res chain seq x y z
N MET A 1 -9.34 -12.30 33.00
CA MET A 1 -9.22 -10.97 33.62
C MET A 1 -10.31 -10.09 33.02
N SER A 2 -11.36 -9.83 33.79
CA SER A 2 -12.42 -8.90 33.45
C SER A 2 -11.80 -7.50 33.26
N CYS A 3 -11.97 -6.91 32.09
CA CYS A 3 -11.43 -5.59 31.79
C CYS A 3 -12.11 -4.57 32.72
N LEU A 4 -11.38 -4.01 33.69
CA LEU A 4 -11.87 -2.98 34.63
C LEU A 4 -12.59 -1.83 33.90
N LEU A 5 -12.17 -1.54 32.67
CA LEU A 5 -12.77 -0.54 31.80
C LEU A 5 -14.24 -0.85 31.45
N LEU A 6 -14.59 -2.13 31.26
CA LEU A 6 -15.95 -2.58 30.95
C LEU A 6 -16.84 -2.69 32.20
N SER A 7 -16.29 -2.53 33.40
CA SER A 7 -17.07 -2.44 34.64
C SER A 7 -17.56 -1.02 34.95
N LEU A 8 -17.13 -0.02 34.15
CA LEU A 8 -17.62 1.35 34.27
C LEU A 8 -19.03 1.48 33.69
N PRO A 9 -19.85 2.41 34.21
CA PRO A 9 -21.10 2.80 33.56
C PRO A 9 -20.86 3.25 32.11
N ASN A 10 -21.77 2.90 31.21
CA ASN A 10 -21.64 3.15 29.77
C ASN A 10 -21.41 4.63 29.45
N GLU A 11 -22.03 5.53 30.22
CA GLU A 11 -21.91 6.98 30.06
C GLU A 11 -20.50 7.47 30.40
N LEU A 12 -19.92 6.93 31.47
CA LEU A 12 -18.54 7.23 31.89
C LEU A 12 -17.53 6.67 30.89
N LEU A 13 -17.79 5.47 30.36
CA LEU A 13 -16.95 4.89 29.32
C LEU A 13 -16.99 5.76 28.05
N LEU A 14 -18.18 6.10 27.54
CA LEU A 14 -18.32 6.97 26.37
C LEU A 14 -17.68 8.34 26.60
N TYR A 15 -17.82 8.93 27.79
CA TYR A 15 -17.17 10.18 28.14
C TYR A 15 -15.65 10.08 28.04
N ILE A 16 -15.05 9.02 28.61
CA ILE A 16 -13.61 8.77 28.53
C ILE A 16 -13.17 8.63 27.06
N LEU A 17 -13.86 7.79 26.29
CA LEU A 17 -13.52 7.53 24.89
C LEU A 17 -13.65 8.78 24.01
N THR A 18 -14.63 9.65 24.30
CA THR A 18 -14.90 10.85 23.48
C THR A 18 -13.90 11.98 23.77
N HIS A 19 -13.46 12.12 25.02
CA HIS A 19 -12.67 13.28 25.45
C HIS A 19 -11.19 13.03 25.63
N PHE A 20 -10.76 11.78 25.80
CA PHE A 20 -9.38 11.46 26.17
C PHE A 20 -8.66 10.56 25.18
N LEU A 21 -9.35 10.08 24.15
CA LEU A 21 -8.76 9.23 23.12
C LEU A 21 -8.84 9.91 21.77
N ASP A 22 -7.76 9.80 21.01
CA ASP A 22 -7.75 10.24 19.64
C ASP A 22 -8.34 9.15 18.72
N LEU A 23 -8.44 9.46 17.43
CA LEU A 23 -8.98 8.52 16.45
C LEU A 23 -8.14 7.23 16.37
N MET A 24 -6.83 7.28 16.57
CA MET A 24 -5.95 6.11 16.53
C MET A 24 -6.15 5.20 17.74
N ASP A 25 -6.31 5.78 18.93
CA ASP A 25 -6.62 5.04 20.15
C ASP A 25 -7.99 4.35 20.04
N LEU A 26 -8.99 5.05 19.49
CA LEU A 26 -10.31 4.48 19.22
C LEU A 26 -10.23 3.32 18.21
N TRP A 27 -9.34 3.40 17.21
CA TRP A 27 -9.08 2.30 16.28
C TRP A 27 -8.47 1.07 16.96
N VAL A 28 -7.51 1.27 17.85
CA VAL A 28 -6.91 0.19 18.62
C VAL A 28 -7.98 -0.49 19.48
N LEU A 29 -8.82 0.30 20.17
CA LEU A 29 -9.91 -0.24 20.98
C LEU A 29 -10.92 -1.06 20.17
N GLN A 30 -11.21 -0.65 18.92
CA GLN A 30 -12.09 -1.40 18.02
C GLN A 30 -11.61 -2.85 17.76
N GLN A 31 -10.29 -3.07 17.83
CA GLN A 31 -9.66 -4.37 17.60
C GLN A 31 -9.49 -5.21 18.88
N THR A 32 -9.60 -4.61 20.08
CA THR A 32 -9.30 -5.30 21.35
C THR A 32 -10.42 -6.21 21.88
N SER A 33 -11.69 -5.83 21.74
CA SER A 33 -12.84 -6.58 22.29
C SER A 33 -14.11 -6.27 21.52
N SER A 34 -15.04 -7.24 21.44
CA SER A 34 -16.39 -7.02 20.88
C SER A 34 -17.18 -5.94 21.63
N ASP A 35 -17.00 -5.86 22.94
CA ASP A 35 -17.76 -4.92 23.79
C ASP A 35 -17.21 -3.50 23.62
N LEU A 36 -15.87 -3.35 23.65
CA LEU A 36 -15.20 -2.07 23.41
C LEU A 36 -15.38 -1.58 21.98
N ARG A 37 -15.49 -2.51 21.01
CA ARG A 37 -15.78 -2.20 19.62
C ARG A 37 -17.08 -1.45 19.46
N PHE A 38 -18.13 -1.79 20.20
CA PHE A 38 -19.39 -1.05 20.14
C PHE A 38 -19.19 0.41 20.52
N PHE A 39 -18.60 0.67 21.69
CA PHE A 39 -18.39 2.04 22.19
C PHE A 39 -17.44 2.86 21.32
N ALA A 40 -16.31 2.28 20.90
CA ALA A 40 -15.37 2.94 19.98
C ALA A 40 -16.06 3.28 18.65
N THR A 41 -16.85 2.36 18.11
CA THR A 41 -17.63 2.57 16.88
C THR A 41 -18.64 3.69 17.05
N THR A 42 -19.35 3.76 18.19
CA THR A 42 -20.29 4.86 18.48
C THR A 42 -19.58 6.20 18.53
N VAL A 43 -18.45 6.32 19.23
CA VAL A 43 -17.69 7.58 19.31
C VAL A 43 -17.15 8.00 17.94
N ILE A 44 -16.66 7.05 17.15
CA ILE A 44 -16.19 7.29 15.77
C ILE A 44 -17.35 7.79 14.88
N GLN A 45 -18.54 7.20 14.99
CA GLN A 45 -19.71 7.65 14.23
C GLN A 45 -20.21 9.03 14.69
N THR A 46 -20.26 9.30 15.99
CA THR A 46 -20.89 10.51 16.53
C THR A 46 -19.96 11.71 16.51
N LEU A 47 -18.70 11.54 16.94
CA LEU A 47 -17.72 12.61 17.03
C LEU A 47 -17.05 12.86 15.67
N TRP A 48 -16.65 11.79 14.98
CA TRP A 48 -15.88 11.88 13.74
C TRP A 48 -16.72 11.74 12.47
N LYS A 49 -18.02 11.43 12.61
CA LYS A 49 -18.98 11.27 11.49
C LYS A 49 -18.56 10.22 10.46
N ILE A 50 -17.82 9.20 10.89
CA ILE A 50 -17.39 8.10 10.02
C ILE A 50 -18.47 7.02 10.07
N GLU A 51 -19.20 6.82 8.96
CA GLU A 51 -20.17 5.72 8.85
C GLU A 51 -19.47 4.36 8.94
N THR A 52 -19.69 3.64 10.03
CA THR A 52 -19.25 2.25 10.25
C THR A 52 -20.42 1.28 10.00
N LYS A 53 -20.92 1.27 8.76
CA LYS A 53 -21.71 0.14 8.26
C LYS A 53 -20.83 -1.13 8.29
N PRO A 54 -21.42 -2.33 8.40
CA PRO A 54 -20.61 -3.56 8.44
C PRO A 54 -19.68 -3.66 7.20
N ASP A 55 -20.13 -3.22 6.01
CA ASP A 55 -19.29 -3.20 4.79
C ASP A 55 -18.14 -2.17 4.83
N THR A 56 -18.26 -1.12 5.66
CA THR A 56 -17.20 -0.13 5.86
C THR A 56 -16.26 -0.53 7.00
N CYS A 57 -16.68 -1.38 7.93
CA CYS A 57 -15.85 -1.85 9.06
C CYS A 57 -14.57 -2.55 8.58
N MET A 58 -14.66 -3.44 7.58
CA MET A 58 -13.48 -4.11 7.01
C MET A 58 -12.53 -3.11 6.34
N LYS A 59 -13.07 -2.19 5.52
CA LYS A 59 -12.27 -1.15 4.84
C LYS A 59 -11.55 -0.26 5.84
N ILE A 60 -12.23 0.06 6.92
CA ILE A 60 -11.75 0.86 8.02
C ILE A 60 -10.62 0.15 8.79
N GLN A 61 -10.82 -1.11 9.17
CA GLN A 61 -9.80 -1.93 9.84
C GLN A 61 -8.55 -2.08 8.96
N CYS A 62 -8.78 -2.33 7.66
CA CYS A 62 -7.72 -2.39 6.66
C CYS A 62 -6.93 -1.06 6.60
N ARG A 63 -7.60 0.08 6.52
CA ARG A 63 -6.96 1.41 6.54
C ARG A 63 -6.16 1.67 7.81
N GLY A 64 -6.71 1.34 8.99
CA GLY A 64 -5.99 1.48 10.26
C GLY A 64 -4.71 0.63 10.30
N ALA A 65 -4.79 -0.62 9.84
CA ALA A 65 -3.62 -1.49 9.71
C ALA A 65 -2.60 -0.97 8.69
N LEU A 66 -3.05 -0.40 7.57
CA LEU A 66 -2.17 0.19 6.55
C LEU A 66 -1.44 1.44 7.04
N ILE A 67 -2.10 2.31 7.81
CA ILE A 67 -1.46 3.47 8.46
C ILE A 67 -0.41 2.99 9.48
N ALA A 68 -0.72 1.95 10.25
CA ALA A 68 0.22 1.36 11.19
C ALA A 68 1.42 0.73 10.46
N LEU A 69 1.20 0.04 9.33
CA LEU A 69 2.26 -0.51 8.49
C LEU A 69 3.14 0.59 7.87
N GLU A 70 2.55 1.70 7.43
CA GLU A 70 3.29 2.86 6.92
C GLU A 70 4.18 3.46 8.00
N THR A 71 3.62 3.64 9.21
CA THR A 71 4.36 4.11 10.39
C THR A 71 5.49 3.15 10.74
N LEU A 72 5.24 1.84 10.73
CA LEU A 72 6.23 0.81 11.01
C LEU A 72 7.34 0.81 9.95
N SER A 73 7.00 0.93 8.67
CA SER A 73 7.96 0.97 7.57
C SER A 73 8.89 2.18 7.66
N SER A 74 8.42 3.29 8.24
CA SER A 74 9.23 4.49 8.44
C SER A 74 10.31 4.33 9.52
N GLN A 75 10.17 3.33 10.42
CA GLN A 75 11.13 3.03 11.48
C GLN A 75 12.31 2.17 10.99
N LEU A 76 12.22 1.60 9.78
CA LEU A 76 13.31 0.82 9.20
C LEU A 76 14.46 1.69 8.75
N SER A 77 15.69 1.24 9.01
CA SER A 77 16.86 1.87 8.42
C SER A 77 16.99 1.51 6.93
N THR A 78 17.63 2.35 6.13
CA THR A 78 17.92 2.07 4.71
C THR A 78 18.81 0.82 4.55
N HIS A 79 19.69 0.56 5.52
CA HIS A 79 20.54 -0.62 5.57
C HIS A 79 19.71 -1.90 5.80
N SER A 80 18.79 -1.85 6.76
CA SER A 80 17.86 -2.96 7.05
C SER A 80 16.99 -3.29 5.83
N LEU A 81 16.56 -2.27 5.06
CA LEU A 81 15.80 -2.49 3.83
C LEU A 81 16.58 -3.26 2.77
N GLN A 82 17.86 -2.95 2.58
CA GLN A 82 18.72 -3.68 1.65
C GLN A 82 18.95 -5.12 2.11
N GLN A 83 19.10 -5.37 3.41
CA GLN A 83 19.21 -6.74 3.95
C GLN A 83 17.89 -7.52 3.84
N LEU A 84 16.75 -6.87 4.00
CA LEU A 84 15.43 -7.50 3.91
C LEU A 84 15.10 -7.90 2.46
N LEU A 85 15.59 -7.11 1.49
CA LEU A 85 15.42 -7.37 0.07
C LEU A 85 16.51 -8.28 -0.53
N ASN A 86 17.77 -8.16 -0.09
CA ASN A 86 18.89 -9.02 -0.49
C ASN A 86 19.00 -10.19 0.50
N LYS A 87 18.50 -11.36 0.11
CA LYS A 87 18.51 -12.62 0.89
C LYS A 87 19.90 -13.18 1.25
N ASP A 88 20.97 -12.39 1.23
CA ASP A 88 22.31 -12.84 1.61
C ASP A 88 22.54 -12.71 3.13
N ARG A 89 22.35 -13.86 3.78
CA ARG A 89 22.59 -14.09 5.20
C ARG A 89 24.06 -13.86 5.56
N LYS A 90 24.32 -12.94 6.51
CA LYS A 90 25.03 -13.19 7.80
C LYS A 90 25.54 -11.88 8.42
N LYS A 91 25.40 -11.81 9.76
CA LYS A 91 25.90 -10.79 10.73
C LYS A 91 24.96 -9.55 10.76
N ASP A 92 24.33 -9.17 11.88
CA ASP A 92 24.78 -9.08 13.27
C ASP A 92 23.71 -9.45 14.34
N ILE A 93 24.13 -9.86 15.54
CA ILE A 93 23.27 -10.41 16.62
C ILE A 93 22.39 -9.34 17.30
N GLU A 94 22.81 -8.07 17.36
CA GLU A 94 22.05 -7.00 18.01
C GLU A 94 21.05 -6.30 17.07
N GLU A 95 21.37 -6.14 15.78
CA GLU A 95 20.41 -5.63 14.77
C GLU A 95 19.28 -6.64 14.49
N GLY A 96 19.58 -7.94 14.59
CA GLY A 96 18.58 -9.00 14.40
C GLY A 96 17.41 -8.92 15.38
N LEU A 97 17.61 -8.42 16.59
CA LEU A 97 16.57 -8.36 17.63
C LEU A 97 15.56 -7.21 17.40
N VAL A 98 16.04 -6.08 16.86
CA VAL A 98 15.19 -4.94 16.47
C VAL A 98 14.38 -5.30 15.23
N ASP A 99 15.01 -5.98 14.26
CA ASP A 99 14.35 -6.42 13.04
C ASP A 99 13.31 -7.51 13.32
N GLU A 100 13.58 -8.44 14.26
CA GLU A 100 12.62 -9.46 14.69
C GLU A 100 11.36 -8.84 15.31
N LYS A 101 11.50 -7.82 16.17
CA LYS A 101 10.35 -7.14 16.78
C LYS A 101 9.51 -6.39 15.74
N LEU A 102 10.15 -5.75 14.77
CA LEU A 102 9.46 -5.07 13.67
C LEU A 102 8.72 -6.10 12.79
N PHE A 103 9.38 -7.20 12.46
CA PHE A 103 8.79 -8.29 11.69
C PHE A 103 7.57 -8.91 12.37
N LEU A 104 7.63 -9.17 13.69
CA LEU A 104 6.48 -9.68 14.45
C LEU A 104 5.30 -8.71 14.44
N ARG A 105 5.57 -7.39 14.54
CA ARG A 105 4.53 -6.35 14.45
C ARG A 105 3.93 -6.27 13.06
N GLU A 106 4.75 -6.34 12.02
CA GLU A 106 4.31 -6.41 10.63
C GLU A 106 3.40 -7.63 10.42
N GLN A 107 3.83 -8.82 10.86
CA GLN A 107 3.07 -10.05 10.72
C GLN A 107 1.74 -9.97 11.48
N ALA A 108 1.71 -9.38 12.68
CA ALA A 108 0.46 -9.17 13.42
C ALA A 108 -0.52 -8.29 12.64
N LEU A 109 -0.04 -7.20 12.03
CA LEU A 109 -0.87 -6.32 11.19
C LEU A 109 -1.38 -7.05 9.94
N HIS A 110 -0.54 -7.88 9.31
CA HIS A 110 -0.97 -8.72 8.18
C HIS A 110 -2.09 -9.68 8.60
N GLN A 111 -1.94 -10.35 9.74
CA GLN A 111 -2.94 -11.26 10.27
C GLN A 111 -4.24 -10.54 10.65
N ASN A 112 -4.18 -9.30 11.14
CA ASN A 112 -5.38 -8.51 11.40
C ASN A 112 -6.18 -8.24 10.12
N ILE A 113 -5.50 -7.93 9.01
CA ILE A 113 -6.15 -7.72 7.71
C ILE A 113 -6.78 -9.03 7.20
N ILE A 114 -6.03 -10.14 7.26
CA ILE A 114 -6.50 -11.48 6.85
C ILE A 114 -7.71 -11.90 7.69
N HIS A 115 -7.63 -11.75 9.01
CA HIS A 115 -8.74 -12.05 9.90
C HIS A 115 -9.94 -11.15 9.62
N GLY A 116 -9.72 -9.87 9.32
CA GLY A 116 -10.79 -8.95 8.91
C GLY A 116 -11.51 -9.41 7.65
N ILE A 117 -10.76 -9.86 6.64
CA ILE A 117 -11.33 -10.44 5.42
C ILE A 117 -12.12 -11.69 5.76
N SER A 118 -11.57 -12.63 6.53
CA SER A 118 -12.24 -13.92 6.83
C SER A 118 -13.44 -13.81 7.77
N SER A 119 -13.40 -12.92 8.76
CA SER A 119 -14.41 -12.80 9.83
C SER A 119 -15.70 -12.13 9.40
N TYR A 120 -15.70 -11.42 8.28
CA TYR A 120 -16.88 -10.73 7.79
C TYR A 120 -17.85 -11.70 7.12
N LYS A 121 -19.09 -11.82 7.60
CA LYS A 121 -20.15 -12.56 6.90
C LYS A 121 -21.17 -11.56 6.36
N HIS A 122 -21.30 -11.45 5.04
CA HIS A 122 -22.36 -10.63 4.46
C HIS A 122 -23.71 -11.31 4.70
N GLN A 123 -24.64 -10.65 5.40
CA GLN A 123 -25.94 -11.21 5.83
C GLN A 123 -26.82 -11.73 4.68
N PHE A 124 -26.50 -11.41 3.43
CA PHE A 124 -27.34 -11.63 2.25
C PHE A 124 -26.68 -12.46 1.14
N VAL A 125 -25.46 -12.96 1.33
CA VAL A 125 -24.81 -13.77 0.30
C VAL A 125 -25.04 -15.25 0.58
N LEU A 126 -25.83 -15.88 -0.29
CA LEU A 126 -26.18 -17.31 -0.23
C LEU A 126 -25.02 -18.25 -0.62
N ILE A 127 -23.91 -17.70 -1.14
CA ILE A 127 -22.73 -18.45 -1.61
C ILE A 127 -21.47 -17.87 -0.96
N GLU A 128 -20.96 -18.53 0.08
CA GLU A 128 -19.81 -18.06 0.87
C GLU A 128 -18.57 -17.77 0.00
N ASP A 129 -18.38 -18.49 -1.12
CA ASP A 129 -17.26 -18.30 -2.06
C ASP A 129 -17.28 -16.95 -2.81
N ILE A 130 -18.47 -16.47 -3.18
CA ILE A 130 -18.63 -15.19 -3.89
C ILE A 130 -18.34 -14.04 -2.92
N ASP A 131 -18.76 -14.19 -1.67
CA ASP A 131 -18.54 -13.20 -0.61
C ASP A 131 -17.04 -13.04 -0.31
N ILE A 132 -16.30 -14.14 -0.15
CA ILE A 132 -14.85 -14.09 0.14
C ILE A 132 -14.08 -13.47 -1.03
N ARG A 133 -14.40 -13.84 -2.28
CA ARG A 133 -13.74 -13.25 -3.46
C ARG A 133 -13.95 -11.74 -3.55
N ASN A 134 -15.19 -11.28 -3.32
CA ASN A 134 -15.49 -9.85 -3.31
C ASN A 134 -14.76 -9.11 -2.18
N ARG A 135 -14.65 -9.71 -0.99
CA ARG A 135 -13.89 -9.15 0.12
C ARG A 135 -12.40 -9.05 -0.18
N ILE A 136 -11.82 -10.06 -0.80
CA ILE A 136 -10.42 -10.05 -1.27
C ILE A 136 -10.22 -8.88 -2.24
N ARG A 137 -11.09 -8.74 -3.25
CA ARG A 137 -11.02 -7.61 -4.21
C ARG A 137 -11.04 -6.26 -3.51
N ILE A 138 -12.02 -6.06 -2.62
CA ILE A 138 -12.15 -4.82 -1.85
C ILE A 138 -10.90 -4.56 -1.00
N ALA A 139 -10.33 -5.58 -0.37
CA ALA A 139 -9.11 -5.41 0.41
C ALA A 139 -7.93 -4.99 -0.47
N VAL A 140 -7.74 -5.64 -1.63
CA VAL A 140 -6.70 -5.27 -2.61
C VAL A 140 -6.92 -3.85 -3.12
N ASP A 141 -8.16 -3.44 -3.39
CA ASP A 141 -8.49 -2.07 -3.81
C ASP A 141 -8.10 -1.04 -2.73
N VAL A 142 -8.41 -1.33 -1.47
CA VAL A 142 -8.07 -0.45 -0.34
C VAL A 142 -6.55 -0.39 -0.15
N ILE A 143 -5.86 -1.52 -0.23
CA ILE A 143 -4.39 -1.60 -0.14
C ILE A 143 -3.74 -0.80 -1.27
N PHE A 144 -4.18 -1.01 -2.51
CA PHE A 144 -3.70 -0.29 -3.67
C PHE A 144 -3.94 1.21 -3.53
N HIS A 145 -5.17 1.60 -3.16
CA HIS A 145 -5.52 3.00 -2.99
C HIS A 145 -4.66 3.69 -1.92
N HIS A 146 -4.46 3.05 -0.77
CA HIS A 146 -3.60 3.59 0.28
C HIS A 146 -2.15 3.74 -0.21
N THR A 147 -1.64 2.71 -0.87
CA THR A 147 -0.25 2.69 -1.35
C THR A 147 0.01 3.74 -2.43
N VAL A 148 -0.92 3.93 -3.37
CA VAL A 148 -0.72 4.77 -4.55
C VAL A 148 -1.19 6.21 -4.35
N PHE A 149 -2.25 6.44 -3.58
CA PHE A 149 -2.81 7.79 -3.40
C PHE A 149 -2.53 8.36 -2.02
N VAL A 150 -2.78 7.61 -0.95
CA VAL A 150 -2.60 8.13 0.41
C VAL A 150 -1.12 8.29 0.72
N SER A 151 -0.30 7.28 0.44
CA SER A 151 1.15 7.38 0.64
C SER A 151 1.77 8.45 -0.27
N ALA A 152 1.25 8.67 -1.48
CA ALA A 152 1.68 9.77 -2.36
C ALA A 152 1.56 11.15 -1.71
N ILE A 153 0.48 11.37 -0.95
CA ILE A 153 0.29 12.59 -0.16
C ILE A 153 1.33 12.65 0.96
N SER A 154 1.57 11.55 1.68
CA SER A 154 2.64 11.47 2.68
C SER A 154 4.02 11.82 2.08
N ARG A 155 4.33 11.35 0.87
CA ARG A 155 5.57 11.67 0.15
C ARG A 155 5.71 13.17 -0.12
N HIS A 156 4.60 13.80 -0.53
CA HIS A 156 4.58 15.20 -0.89
C HIS A 156 4.84 16.12 0.32
N TYR A 157 4.24 15.81 1.48
CA TYR A 157 4.32 16.68 2.66
C TYR A 157 5.47 16.36 3.60
N HIS A 158 5.86 15.08 3.73
CA HIS A 158 6.80 14.65 4.75
C HIS A 158 8.20 14.26 4.23
N HIS A 159 8.46 14.38 2.92
CA HIS A 159 9.73 13.98 2.29
C HIS A 159 10.30 12.68 2.88
N GLN A 160 9.42 11.68 3.06
CA GLN A 160 9.76 10.46 3.76
C GLN A 160 10.84 9.70 2.95
N LYS A 161 11.96 9.34 3.57
CA LYS A 161 13.07 8.70 2.84
C LYS A 161 12.84 7.22 2.52
N ASN A 162 11.87 6.58 3.18
CA ASN A 162 11.70 5.11 3.18
C ASN A 162 10.44 4.63 2.44
N HIS A 163 10.08 5.31 1.36
CA HIS A 163 8.91 4.92 0.55
C HIS A 163 8.99 3.50 -0.03
N GLN A 164 10.20 3.02 -0.29
CA GLN A 164 10.46 1.66 -0.74
C GLN A 164 10.13 0.63 0.36
N ALA A 165 10.37 0.98 1.64
CA ALA A 165 10.10 0.08 2.76
C ALA A 165 8.62 -0.25 2.81
N PHE A 166 7.78 0.78 2.65
CA PHE A 166 6.34 0.61 2.64
C PHE A 166 5.90 -0.28 1.48
N SER A 167 6.38 -0.03 0.26
CA SER A 167 6.04 -0.89 -0.90
C SER A 167 6.47 -2.34 -0.71
N ALA A 168 7.61 -2.60 -0.07
CA ALA A 168 8.06 -3.95 0.28
C ALA A 168 7.13 -4.63 1.31
N PHE A 169 6.68 -3.88 2.32
CA PHE A 169 5.71 -4.36 3.33
C PHE A 169 4.38 -4.72 2.65
N ILE A 170 3.89 -3.85 1.76
CA ILE A 170 2.66 -4.10 1.01
C ILE A 170 2.78 -5.30 0.07
N ALA A 171 3.90 -5.45 -0.63
CA ALA A 171 4.12 -6.64 -1.46
C ALA A 171 4.15 -7.93 -0.63
N ARG A 172 4.74 -7.92 0.57
CA ARG A 172 4.68 -9.06 1.49
C ARG A 172 3.26 -9.32 2.01
N LEU A 173 2.53 -8.28 2.41
CA LEU A 173 1.12 -8.39 2.79
C LEU A 173 0.31 -9.08 1.69
N LEU A 174 0.42 -8.62 0.45
CA LEU A 174 -0.28 -9.19 -0.70
C LEU A 174 0.15 -10.65 -0.97
N SER A 175 1.42 -10.98 -0.77
CA SER A 175 1.94 -12.36 -0.90
C SER A 175 1.38 -13.28 0.19
N VAL A 176 1.34 -12.80 1.44
CA VAL A 176 0.74 -13.54 2.56
C VAL A 176 -0.75 -13.72 2.33
N LEU A 177 -1.45 -12.69 1.86
CA LEU A 177 -2.86 -12.79 1.48
C LEU A 177 -3.08 -13.87 0.41
N ASP A 178 -2.27 -13.92 -0.65
CA ASP A 178 -2.42 -14.93 -1.72
C ASP A 178 -2.19 -16.35 -1.18
N SER A 179 -1.19 -16.53 -0.32
CA SER A 179 -0.96 -17.82 0.34
C SER A 179 -2.04 -18.22 1.37
N SER A 180 -2.74 -17.24 1.96
CA SER A 180 -3.79 -17.48 2.97
C SER A 180 -5.12 -17.92 2.34
N TYR A 181 -5.30 -17.66 1.04
CA TYR A 181 -6.52 -17.93 0.29
C TYR A 181 -6.24 -18.79 -0.95
N PRO A 182 -5.70 -20.02 -0.81
CA PRO A 182 -5.22 -20.83 -1.93
C PRO A 182 -6.32 -21.20 -2.93
N THR A 183 -7.58 -21.33 -2.49
CA THR A 183 -8.75 -21.60 -3.35
C THR A 183 -9.08 -20.43 -4.28
N TYR A 184 -8.61 -19.22 -3.94
CA TYR A 184 -8.76 -18.00 -4.73
C TYR A 184 -7.39 -17.51 -5.22
N CYS A 185 -6.45 -18.44 -5.41
CA CYS A 185 -5.11 -18.17 -5.91
C CYS A 185 -5.18 -17.32 -7.18
N ARG A 186 -4.34 -16.29 -7.25
CA ARG A 186 -4.28 -15.28 -8.33
C ARG A 186 -5.39 -14.25 -8.33
N GLU A 187 -6.45 -14.35 -7.52
CA GLU A 187 -7.45 -13.27 -7.43
C GLU A 187 -6.78 -11.97 -6.99
N ILE A 188 -5.81 -12.04 -6.08
CA ILE A 188 -5.04 -10.89 -5.61
C ILE A 188 -4.15 -10.34 -6.73
N THR A 189 -3.43 -11.21 -7.45
CA THR A 189 -2.62 -10.82 -8.61
C THR A 189 -3.44 -10.14 -9.69
N PHE A 190 -4.58 -10.73 -10.08
CA PHE A 190 -5.45 -10.18 -11.13
C PHE A 190 -6.06 -8.85 -10.70
N THR A 191 -6.58 -8.77 -9.47
CA THR A 191 -7.15 -7.51 -8.96
C THR A 191 -6.08 -6.42 -8.89
N LEU A 192 -4.86 -6.75 -8.44
CA LEU A 192 -3.76 -5.81 -8.41
C LEU A 192 -3.38 -5.33 -9.82
N ALA A 193 -3.27 -6.24 -10.79
CA ALA A 193 -2.95 -5.91 -12.17
C ALA A 193 -4.02 -5.01 -12.81
N ASP A 194 -5.30 -5.32 -12.58
CA ASP A 194 -6.43 -4.50 -13.05
C ASP A 194 -6.40 -3.10 -12.43
N ASN A 195 -6.12 -3.00 -11.13
CA ASN A 195 -5.97 -1.71 -10.45
C ASN A 195 -4.80 -0.88 -10.99
N ILE A 196 -3.66 -1.51 -11.27
CA ILE A 196 -2.50 -0.85 -11.91
C ILE A 196 -2.91 -0.33 -13.29
N LYS A 197 -3.55 -1.17 -14.11
CA LYS A 197 -3.98 -0.79 -15.46
C LYS A 197 -4.95 0.40 -15.42
N ALA A 198 -6.00 0.30 -14.60
CA ALA A 198 -7.00 1.36 -14.44
C ALA A 198 -6.36 2.66 -13.93
N PHE A 199 -5.40 2.57 -13.01
CA PHE A 199 -4.65 3.72 -12.52
C PHE A 199 -3.81 4.39 -13.62
N LEU A 200 -3.11 3.61 -14.46
CA LEU A 200 -2.30 4.16 -15.55
C LEU A 200 -3.19 4.82 -16.62
N GLU A 201 -4.36 4.27 -16.91
CA GLU A 201 -5.35 4.92 -17.76
C GLU A 201 -5.85 6.24 -17.16
N TYR A 202 -6.26 6.22 -15.88
CA TYR A 202 -6.71 7.41 -15.15
C TYR A 202 -5.64 8.52 -15.12
N THR A 203 -4.39 8.18 -14.79
CA THR A 203 -3.30 9.15 -14.73
C THR A 203 -2.99 9.75 -16.09
N GLY A 204 -3.13 8.99 -17.18
CA GLY A 204 -3.01 9.53 -18.54
C GLY A 204 -4.02 10.65 -18.81
N TYR A 205 -5.30 10.42 -18.51
CA TYR A 205 -6.33 11.47 -18.64
C TYR A 205 -6.04 12.67 -17.74
N LYS A 206 -5.58 12.42 -16.51
CA LYS A 206 -5.28 13.48 -15.55
C LYS A 206 -4.10 14.35 -15.98
N ILE A 207 -3.02 13.76 -16.49
CA ILE A 207 -1.86 14.50 -17.02
C ILE A 207 -2.30 15.34 -18.22
N LEU A 208 -3.04 14.77 -19.18
CA LEU A 208 -3.54 15.53 -20.33
C LEU A 208 -4.40 16.73 -19.92
N ALA A 209 -5.29 16.54 -18.95
CA ALA A 209 -6.14 17.61 -18.42
C ALA A 209 -5.32 18.71 -17.72
N LEU A 210 -4.30 18.35 -16.92
CA LEU A 210 -3.49 19.31 -16.16
C LEU A 210 -2.46 20.02 -17.04
N SER A 211 -1.86 19.34 -18.01
CA SER A 211 -0.85 19.89 -18.92
C SER A 211 -1.41 20.93 -19.88
N SER A 212 -2.69 20.83 -20.25
CA SER A 212 -3.36 21.84 -21.08
C SER A 212 -3.63 23.17 -20.33
N SER A 213 -3.57 23.15 -18.99
CA SER A 213 -3.94 24.27 -18.11
C SER A 213 -2.81 24.68 -17.14
N SER A 214 -1.55 24.39 -17.49
CA SER A 214 -0.38 24.45 -16.60
C SER A 214 0.02 25.85 -16.09
N ALA A 215 -0.64 26.91 -16.57
CA ALA A 215 -0.41 28.29 -16.14
C ALA A 215 -0.89 28.57 -14.70
N GLN A 216 -1.82 27.78 -14.15
CA GLN A 216 -2.33 28.00 -12.79
C GLN A 216 -1.49 27.26 -11.72
N PRO A 217 -1.15 27.92 -10.59
CA PRO A 217 -0.37 27.31 -9.50
C PRO A 217 -1.00 26.04 -8.91
N SER A 218 -2.33 26.00 -8.79
CA SER A 218 -3.09 24.84 -8.31
C SER A 218 -2.88 23.59 -9.19
N ASN A 219 -2.77 23.78 -10.50
CA ASN A 219 -2.56 22.69 -11.46
C ASN A 219 -1.15 22.11 -11.37
N LYS A 220 -0.15 22.92 -11.01
CA LYS A 220 1.22 22.45 -10.77
C LYS A 220 1.29 21.53 -9.55
N THR A 221 0.64 21.88 -8.45
CA THR A 221 0.57 21.02 -7.26
C THR A 221 -0.16 19.72 -7.55
N ALA A 222 -1.28 19.77 -8.28
CA ALA A 222 -2.03 18.58 -8.68
C ALA A 222 -1.22 17.65 -9.61
N LEU A 223 -0.42 18.22 -10.52
CA LEU A 223 0.47 17.47 -11.40
C LEU A 223 1.59 16.80 -10.60
N HIS A 224 2.18 17.52 -9.64
CA HIS A 224 3.22 16.99 -8.77
C HIS A 224 2.73 15.82 -7.89
N LEU A 225 1.53 15.93 -7.31
CA LEU A 225 0.88 14.82 -6.62
C LEU A 225 0.65 13.62 -7.53
N THR A 226 0.32 13.86 -8.81
CA THR A 226 0.14 12.79 -9.81
C THR A 226 1.47 12.07 -10.06
N TYR A 227 2.59 12.79 -10.16
CA TYR A 227 3.93 12.19 -10.27
C TYR A 227 4.35 11.40 -9.03
N TYR A 228 3.99 11.85 -7.82
CA TYR A 228 4.21 11.05 -6.61
C TYR A 228 3.38 9.78 -6.59
N SER A 229 2.11 9.82 -7.03
CA SER A 229 1.28 8.62 -7.16
C SER A 229 1.84 7.65 -8.19
N ILE A 230 2.35 8.14 -9.33
CA ILE A 230 3.01 7.30 -10.34
C ILE A 230 4.25 6.63 -9.73
N SER A 231 5.07 7.39 -9.01
CA SER A 231 6.27 6.86 -8.34
C SER A 231 5.89 5.80 -7.31
N ALA A 232 4.85 6.03 -6.51
CA ALA A 232 4.36 5.07 -5.53
C ALA A 232 3.83 3.78 -6.16
N CYS A 233 3.12 3.91 -7.29
CA CYS A 233 2.67 2.76 -8.08
C CYS A 233 3.85 1.95 -8.61
N PHE A 234 4.89 2.60 -9.14
CA PHE A 234 6.09 1.91 -9.66
C PHE A 234 6.92 1.23 -8.57
N ASP A 235 7.01 1.82 -7.38
CA ASP A 235 7.62 1.13 -6.23
C ASP A 235 6.83 -0.12 -5.85
N LEU A 236 5.49 -0.05 -5.86
CA LEU A 236 4.63 -1.21 -5.60
C LEU A 236 4.77 -2.29 -6.69
N ILE A 237 4.82 -1.89 -7.97
CA ILE A 237 5.05 -2.81 -9.10
C ILE A 237 6.39 -3.53 -8.93
N GLY A 238 7.46 -2.79 -8.65
CA GLY A 238 8.79 -3.34 -8.42
C GLY A 238 8.82 -4.33 -7.26
N ALA A 239 8.27 -3.92 -6.10
CA ALA A 239 8.17 -4.77 -4.93
C ALA A 239 7.33 -6.04 -5.19
N ALA A 240 6.20 -5.92 -5.88
CA ALA A 240 5.34 -7.04 -6.23
C ALA A 240 5.99 -8.00 -7.25
N ALA A 241 6.81 -7.49 -8.17
CA ALA A 241 7.59 -8.31 -9.11
C ALA A 241 8.70 -9.10 -8.40
N VAL A 242 9.38 -8.49 -7.43
CA VAL A 242 10.35 -9.18 -6.55
C VAL A 242 9.65 -10.23 -5.69
N GLY A 243 8.48 -9.88 -5.13
CA GLY A 243 7.60 -10.78 -4.39
C GLY A 243 6.94 -11.89 -5.21
N LYS A 244 7.19 -11.94 -6.53
CA LYS A 244 6.60 -12.91 -7.48
C LYS A 244 5.06 -12.86 -7.56
N LEU A 245 4.45 -11.75 -7.13
CA LEU A 245 3.02 -11.48 -7.31
C LEU A 245 2.71 -11.06 -8.73
N LEU A 246 3.58 -10.24 -9.33
CA LEU A 246 3.50 -9.80 -10.72
C LEU A 246 4.55 -10.52 -11.56
N THR A 247 4.15 -10.94 -12.76
CA THR A 247 5.05 -11.46 -13.80
C THR A 247 5.73 -10.31 -14.54
N GLU A 248 6.82 -10.61 -15.27
CA GLU A 248 7.52 -9.61 -16.08
C GLU A 248 6.61 -8.96 -17.11
N SER A 249 5.69 -9.70 -17.71
CA SER A 249 4.70 -9.16 -18.66
C SER A 249 3.80 -8.08 -18.05
N HIS A 250 3.41 -8.20 -16.78
CA HIS A 250 2.63 -7.14 -16.11
C HIS A 250 3.45 -5.86 -15.94
N VAL A 251 4.73 -6.01 -15.58
CA VAL A 251 5.66 -4.90 -15.39
C VAL A 251 5.97 -4.21 -16.73
N GLU A 252 6.21 -5.00 -17.78
CA GLU A 252 6.45 -4.52 -19.14
C GLU A 252 5.27 -3.69 -19.66
N CYS A 253 4.04 -4.20 -19.55
CA CYS A 253 2.83 -3.46 -19.93
C CYS A 253 2.72 -2.12 -19.20
N ALA A 254 3.04 -2.07 -17.91
CA ALA A 254 3.02 -0.84 -17.13
C ALA A 254 4.10 0.15 -17.59
N ILE A 255 5.31 -0.33 -17.90
CA ILE A 255 6.41 0.49 -18.42
C ILE A 255 6.09 1.03 -19.81
N GLN A 256 5.56 0.20 -20.71
CA GLN A 256 5.15 0.64 -22.03
C GLN A 256 4.12 1.75 -21.91
N ARG A 257 3.09 1.53 -21.08
CA ARG A 257 2.03 2.52 -20.89
C ARG A 257 2.56 3.83 -20.30
N ILE A 258 3.40 3.79 -19.26
CA ILE A 258 3.94 5.04 -18.69
C ILE A 258 4.87 5.75 -19.66
N SER A 259 5.59 5.00 -20.50
CA SER A 259 6.51 5.53 -21.50
C SER A 259 5.79 6.31 -22.60
N GLU A 260 4.58 5.86 -22.97
CA GLU A 260 3.67 6.60 -23.86
C GLU A 260 3.10 7.86 -23.19
N LEU A 261 2.81 7.80 -21.89
CA LEU A 261 2.21 8.92 -21.17
C LEU A 261 3.21 10.05 -20.87
N LEU A 262 4.47 9.70 -20.59
CA LEU A 262 5.52 10.63 -20.16
C LEU A 262 6.49 11.04 -21.26
N ILE A 263 6.07 11.01 -22.54
CA ILE A 263 6.93 11.37 -23.69
C ILE A 263 7.61 12.73 -23.51
N LYS A 264 6.88 13.71 -22.96
CA LYS A 264 7.37 15.09 -22.77
C LYS A 264 8.13 15.30 -21.46
N GLU A 265 8.12 14.33 -20.56
CA GLU A 265 8.63 14.44 -19.19
C GLU A 265 9.85 13.53 -19.01
N SER A 266 10.85 13.69 -19.89
CA SER A 266 12.00 12.80 -20.01
C SER A 266 12.79 12.65 -18.71
N ILE A 267 12.97 13.73 -17.95
CA ILE A 267 13.67 13.70 -16.64
C ILE A 267 12.91 12.83 -15.63
N PHE A 268 11.60 13.03 -15.49
CA PHE A 268 10.79 12.28 -14.53
C PHE A 268 10.69 10.81 -14.95
N LYS A 269 10.40 10.54 -16.24
CA LYS A 269 10.38 9.18 -16.79
C LYS A 269 11.70 8.44 -16.54
N ARG A 270 12.83 9.09 -16.82
CA ARG A 270 14.16 8.52 -16.60
C ARG A 270 14.37 8.15 -15.13
N ASN A 271 14.07 9.07 -14.20
CA ASN A 271 14.25 8.82 -12.78
C ASN A 271 13.34 7.70 -12.26
N LEU A 272 12.09 7.64 -12.77
CA LEU A 272 11.14 6.59 -12.46
C LEU A 272 11.66 5.20 -12.88
N LEU A 273 12.10 5.08 -14.15
CA LEU A 273 12.59 3.82 -14.72
C LEU A 273 13.92 3.38 -14.09
N LYS A 274 14.82 4.33 -13.84
CA LYS A 274 16.07 4.08 -13.11
C LYS A 274 15.79 3.59 -11.70
N GLY A 275 14.83 4.22 -11.00
CA GLY A 275 14.38 3.79 -9.69
C GLY A 275 13.79 2.38 -9.69
N LEU A 276 12.99 2.03 -10.70
CA LEU A 276 12.45 0.67 -10.85
C LEU A 276 13.57 -0.37 -11.04
N LEU A 277 14.54 -0.06 -11.92
CA LEU A 277 15.64 -0.97 -12.23
C LEU A 277 16.59 -1.15 -11.05
N GLU A 278 17.10 -0.06 -10.49
CA GLU A 278 18.14 -0.07 -9.45
C GLU A 278 17.61 -0.50 -8.09
N ASN A 279 16.37 -0.14 -7.72
CA ASN A 279 15.86 -0.45 -6.40
C ASN A 279 15.14 -1.80 -6.31
N TRP A 280 14.73 -2.38 -7.43
CA TRP A 280 13.89 -3.59 -7.41
C TRP A 280 14.39 -4.69 -8.33
N LEU A 281 14.58 -4.40 -9.62
CA LEU A 281 14.81 -5.46 -10.61
C LEU A 281 16.25 -5.97 -10.62
N THR A 282 17.22 -5.13 -10.31
CA THR A 282 18.63 -5.55 -10.15
C THR A 282 18.87 -6.41 -8.90
N MET A 283 17.91 -6.46 -7.96
CA MET A 283 17.98 -7.34 -6.78
C MET A 283 17.67 -8.80 -7.13
N LYS A 284 16.98 -9.06 -8.26
CA LYS A 284 17.00 -10.39 -8.88
C LYS A 284 18.36 -10.52 -9.58
N ALA A 285 19.14 -11.53 -9.22
CA ALA A 285 20.47 -11.81 -9.77
C ALA A 285 20.53 -12.03 -11.30
N ASP A 286 19.42 -11.89 -12.01
CA ASP A 286 19.31 -11.98 -13.47
C ASP A 286 19.35 -10.58 -14.09
N HIS A 287 20.55 -9.98 -14.15
CA HIS A 287 20.80 -8.73 -14.89
C HIS A 287 20.57 -8.83 -16.41
N THR A 288 20.20 -10.02 -16.89
CA THR A 288 20.03 -10.38 -18.30
C THR A 288 18.57 -10.57 -18.71
N SER A 289 17.60 -10.25 -17.85
CA SER A 289 16.19 -10.38 -18.25
C SER A 289 15.84 -9.41 -19.40
N GLU A 290 14.99 -9.86 -20.32
CA GLU A 290 14.51 -9.05 -21.44
C GLU A 290 13.86 -7.74 -20.95
N LEU A 291 13.14 -7.82 -19.83
CA LEU A 291 12.57 -6.66 -19.13
C LEU A 291 13.64 -5.64 -18.72
N SER A 292 14.76 -6.09 -18.15
CA SER A 292 15.84 -5.20 -17.75
C SER A 292 16.51 -4.53 -18.94
N ALA A 293 16.66 -5.25 -20.06
CA ALA A 293 17.17 -4.70 -21.31
C ALA A 293 16.21 -3.66 -21.90
N PHE A 294 14.91 -3.93 -21.89
CA PHE A 294 13.87 -3.00 -22.33
C PHE A 294 13.87 -1.70 -21.52
N ILE A 295 13.97 -1.80 -20.18
CA ILE A 295 14.02 -0.61 -19.31
C ILE A 295 15.27 0.23 -19.59
N LYS A 296 16.44 -0.40 -19.76
CA LYS A 296 17.68 0.31 -20.10
C LYS A 296 17.55 1.07 -21.42
N LEU A 297 16.96 0.44 -22.44
CA LEU A 297 16.71 1.06 -23.73
C LEU A 297 15.76 2.27 -23.63
N GLU A 298 14.72 2.19 -22.79
CA GLU A 298 13.83 3.34 -22.52
C GLU A 298 14.53 4.46 -21.75
N ILE A 299 15.47 4.15 -20.84
CA ILE A 299 16.32 5.13 -20.14
C ILE A 299 17.23 5.85 -21.15
N GLU A 300 17.91 5.10 -22.03
CA GLU A 300 18.78 5.66 -23.07
C GLU A 300 18.04 6.56 -24.07
N LYS A 301 16.78 6.25 -24.38
CA LYS A 301 15.91 7.16 -25.15
C LYS A 301 15.68 8.47 -24.41
N CYS A 302 15.51 8.44 -23.09
CA CYS A 302 15.35 9.66 -22.30
C CYS A 302 16.64 10.47 -22.24
N ASP A 303 17.80 9.81 -22.10
CA ASP A 303 19.11 10.48 -22.08
C ASP A 303 19.37 11.25 -23.38
N ARG A 304 19.08 10.65 -24.54
CA ARG A 304 19.21 11.33 -25.85
C ARG A 304 18.35 12.59 -25.97
N LEU A 305 17.12 12.54 -25.46
CA LEU A 305 16.20 13.69 -25.47
C LEU A 305 16.62 14.82 -24.50
N LEU A 306 17.56 14.57 -23.58
CA LEU A 306 18.10 15.58 -22.67
C LEU A 306 19.35 16.27 -23.23
N GLU A 307 19.98 15.68 -24.24
CA GLU A 307 21.16 16.23 -24.92
C GLU A 307 20.80 17.16 -26.10
N GLU A 308 19.54 17.11 -26.58
CA GLU A 308 18.95 17.98 -27.61
C GLU A 308 18.35 19.28 -27.02
#